data_AF-A0A2P8HQ61-F1
#
_entry.id   AF-A0A2P8HQ61-F1
#
_cell.length_a   1.000
_cell.length_b   1.000
_cell.length_c   1.000
_cell.angle_alpha   90.00
_cell.angle_beta   90.00
_cell.angle_gamma   90.00
#
_symmetry.space_group_name_H-M   'P 1'
#
loop_
_entity.id
_entity.type
_entity.pdbx_description
1 polymer ?
#
loop_
_entity_poly.entity_id
_entity_poly.type
_entity_poly.pdbx_seq_one_letter_code
_entity_poly.pdbx_strand_id
1 'polypeptide(L)'
;MIIKELPVVIETPKGSSEKYDFDPASRFFVLSKILPAGMIFPYDFGFILGSKGEDGDPLDVLVISEFRSFPGCLIKCRLLGAIRAEQKERDGKTARNDRYIAIPLASKAYKDVDAVSLQMIKELEHFFIAYHEQDGKQFTPLGFMEAAPAYEQIKFPDK
;
A
#
# COMPACT_ATOMS: atom_id res chain seq x y z
N MET A 1 6.22 -12.16 -20.57
CA MET A 1 5.62 -10.93 -20.01
C MET A 1 6.76 -10.09 -19.44
N ILE A 2 6.91 -8.82 -19.83
CA ILE A 2 7.96 -7.96 -19.26
C ILE A 2 7.49 -7.58 -17.86
N ILE A 3 8.21 -8.04 -16.83
CA ILE A 3 7.97 -7.64 -15.45
C ILE A 3 8.44 -6.19 -15.33
N LYS A 4 7.50 -5.25 -15.20
CA LYS A 4 7.83 -3.84 -14.98
C LYS A 4 8.17 -3.63 -13.51
N GLU A 5 9.33 -3.03 -13.27
CA GLU A 5 9.83 -2.72 -11.93
C GLU A 5 9.05 -1.53 -11.34
N LEU A 6 8.58 -1.68 -10.10
CA LEU A 6 7.97 -0.61 -9.31
C LEU A 6 8.89 -0.24 -8.14
N PRO A 7 9.40 1.02 -8.08
CA PRO A 7 10.13 1.51 -6.92
C PRO A 7 9.15 1.81 -5.78
N VAL A 8 9.27 1.12 -4.65
CA VAL A 8 8.41 1.27 -3.48
C VAL A 8 9.22 1.74 -2.30
N VAL A 9 8.82 2.83 -1.65
CA VAL A 9 9.43 3.32 -0.41
C VAL A 9 8.56 2.87 0.76
N ILE A 10 9.16 2.15 1.71
CA ILE A 10 8.46 1.68 2.91
C ILE A 10 8.33 2.82 3.91
N GLU A 11 7.12 3.02 4.41
CA GLU A 11 6.84 3.94 5.52
C GLU A 11 6.67 3.16 6.82
N THR A 12 5.75 2.19 6.83
CA THR A 12 5.41 1.40 8.02
C THR A 12 5.79 -0.07 7.82
N PRO A 13 6.79 -0.59 8.54
CA PRO A 13 7.20 -1.98 8.40
C PRO A 13 6.14 -2.96 8.90
N LYS A 14 6.16 -4.16 8.33
CA LYS A 14 5.39 -5.32 8.78
C LYS A 14 5.51 -5.52 10.28
N GLY A 15 4.39 -5.70 10.94
CA GLY A 15 4.29 -5.94 12.37
C GLY A 15 4.40 -4.69 13.25
N SER A 16 4.49 -3.49 12.68
CA SER A 16 4.43 -2.26 13.48
C SER A 16 2.99 -1.88 13.83
N SER A 17 2.83 -1.40 15.07
CA SER A 17 1.67 -0.63 15.53
C SER A 17 1.91 0.89 15.42
N GLU A 18 3.15 1.30 15.16
CA GLU A 18 3.53 2.67 14.86
C GLU A 18 3.38 2.90 13.36
N LYS A 19 2.43 3.75 12.96
CA LYS A 19 2.32 4.21 11.59
C LYS A 19 3.25 5.39 11.39
N TYR A 20 4.12 5.26 10.41
CA TYR A 20 4.95 6.35 9.93
C TYR A 20 4.43 6.84 8.58
N ASP A 21 4.66 8.11 8.29
CA ASP A 21 4.45 8.73 6.98
C ASP A 21 5.70 9.49 6.58
N PHE A 22 6.00 9.54 5.29
CA PHE A 22 7.03 10.43 4.77
C PHE A 22 6.47 11.86 4.69
N ASP A 23 7.10 12.79 5.40
CA ASP A 23 6.78 14.21 5.29
C ASP A 23 7.66 14.87 4.22
N PRO A 24 7.10 15.31 3.06
CA PRO A 24 7.88 15.93 2.00
C PRO A 24 8.54 17.25 2.41
N ALA A 25 7.97 17.98 3.39
CA ALA A 25 8.48 19.27 3.81
C ALA A 25 9.78 19.13 4.62
N SER A 26 9.79 18.25 5.62
CA SER A 26 10.98 17.99 6.43
C SER A 26 11.92 16.95 5.80
N ARG A 27 11.44 16.14 4.86
CA ARG A 27 12.12 15.00 4.24
C ARG A 27 12.47 13.88 5.23
N PHE A 28 11.70 13.79 6.32
CA PHE A 28 11.83 12.72 7.31
C PHE A 28 10.60 11.83 7.32
N PHE A 29 10.78 10.60 7.83
CA PHE A 29 9.66 9.76 8.24
C PHE A 29 9.22 10.20 9.63
N VAL A 30 7.94 10.55 9.74
CA VAL A 30 7.34 11.04 10.98
C VAL A 30 6.37 10.01 11.51
N LEU A 31 6.36 9.82 12.83
CA LEU A 31 5.34 9.02 13.48
C LEU A 31 4.00 9.77 13.36
N SER A 32 3.07 9.23 12.58
CA SER A 32 1.77 9.87 12.33
C SER A 32 0.67 9.34 13.24
N LYS A 33 0.72 8.05 13.60
CA LYS A 33 -0.32 7.41 14.42
C LYS A 33 0.22 6.22 15.20
N ILE A 34 -0.34 6.01 16.40
CA ILE A 34 -0.22 4.75 17.13
C ILE A 34 -1.53 3.99 16.97
N LEU A 35 -1.47 2.75 16.47
CA LEU A 35 -2.64 1.91 16.30
C LEU A 35 -3.17 1.40 17.66
N PRO A 36 -4.48 1.12 17.77
CA PRO A 36 -5.04 0.49 18.96
C PRO A 36 -4.38 -0.84 19.29
N ALA A 37 -4.43 -1.23 20.56
CA ALA A 37 -3.90 -2.49 21.03
C ALA A 37 -4.43 -3.68 20.22
N GLY A 38 -3.52 -4.55 19.76
CA GLY A 38 -3.85 -5.72 18.95
C GLY A 38 -3.88 -5.48 17.44
N MET A 39 -3.82 -4.23 16.98
CA MET A 39 -3.75 -3.90 15.56
C MET A 39 -2.31 -3.60 15.12
N ILE A 40 -1.86 -4.29 14.08
CA ILE A 40 -0.53 -4.13 13.47
C ILE A 40 -0.65 -4.21 11.95
N PHE A 41 0.27 -3.57 11.22
CA PHE A 41 0.34 -3.74 9.77
C PHE A 41 0.76 -5.17 9.40
N PRO A 42 -0.02 -5.92 8.61
CA PRO A 42 0.27 -7.33 8.30
C PRO A 42 1.45 -7.52 7.33
N TYR A 43 1.78 -6.48 6.56
CA TYR A 43 2.86 -6.43 5.57
C TYR A 43 3.56 -5.07 5.63
N ASP A 44 4.72 -4.94 4.98
CA ASP A 44 5.35 -3.64 4.81
C ASP A 44 4.40 -2.75 3.99
N PHE A 45 4.18 -1.53 4.45
CA PHE A 45 3.28 -0.54 3.85
C PHE A 45 4.07 0.73 3.51
N GLY A 46 3.75 1.33 2.38
CA GLY A 46 4.30 2.62 1.97
C GLY A 46 3.75 3.01 0.61
N PHE A 47 4.57 3.65 -0.22
CA PHE A 47 4.10 4.23 -1.48
C PHE A 47 4.97 3.94 -2.69
N ILE A 48 4.37 4.02 -3.88
CA ILE A 48 5.07 3.91 -5.16
C ILE A 48 5.75 5.24 -5.49
N LEU A 49 7.08 5.25 -5.50
CA LEU A 49 7.89 6.44 -5.73
C LEU A 49 7.63 7.04 -7.12
N GLY A 50 7.32 8.34 -7.14
CA GLY A 50 7.06 9.08 -8.37
C GLY A 50 5.68 8.84 -8.96
N SER A 51 4.79 8.13 -8.28
CA SER A 51 3.38 8.04 -8.65
C SER A 51 2.57 9.22 -8.09
N LYS A 52 1.37 9.43 -8.63
CA LYS A 52 0.41 10.40 -8.09
C LYS A 52 -1.01 9.84 -8.11
N GLY A 53 -1.63 9.77 -6.93
CA GLY A 53 -3.03 9.43 -6.70
C GLY A 53 -3.98 10.59 -6.99
N GLU A 54 -5.28 10.31 -6.90
CA GLU A 54 -6.33 11.31 -7.14
C GLU A 54 -6.45 12.34 -6.02
N ASP A 55 -6.08 11.96 -4.79
CA ASP A 55 -5.94 12.83 -3.63
C ASP A 55 -4.69 13.72 -3.69
N GLY A 56 -3.77 13.44 -4.62
CA GLY A 56 -2.53 14.17 -4.82
C GLY A 56 -1.31 13.53 -4.16
N ASP A 57 -1.52 12.53 -3.30
CA ASP A 57 -0.46 11.80 -2.62
C ASP A 57 0.06 10.65 -3.49
N PRO A 58 1.27 10.13 -3.25
CA PRO A 58 1.75 8.91 -3.90
C PRO A 58 0.81 7.71 -3.66
N LEU A 59 0.73 6.78 -4.60
CA LEU A 59 -0.14 5.61 -4.50
C LEU A 59 0.33 4.64 -3.42
N ASP A 60 -0.58 4.24 -2.53
CA ASP A 60 -0.35 3.29 -1.44
C ASP A 60 -0.08 1.86 -1.95
N VAL A 61 0.88 1.17 -1.33
CA VAL A 61 1.26 -0.20 -1.67
C VAL A 61 1.63 -1.04 -0.44
N LEU A 62 1.18 -2.29 -0.44
CA LEU A 62 1.64 -3.34 0.46
C LEU A 62 2.69 -4.20 -0.24
N VAL A 63 3.78 -4.50 0.48
CA VAL A 63 4.84 -5.37 0.00
C VAL A 63 4.81 -6.70 0.76
N ILE A 64 4.49 -7.77 0.05
CA ILE A 64 4.48 -9.14 0.59
C ILE A 64 5.89 -9.72 0.46
N SER A 65 6.47 -10.11 1.59
CA SER A 65 7.82 -10.68 1.62
C SER A 65 8.04 -11.60 2.83
N GLU A 66 9.14 -12.34 2.79
CA GLU A 66 9.64 -13.21 3.86
C GLU A 66 10.32 -12.44 5.01
N PHE A 67 10.48 -11.12 4.90
CA PHE A 67 11.21 -10.30 5.84
C PHE A 67 10.37 -9.12 6.36
N ARG A 68 10.93 -8.39 7.32
CA ARG A 68 10.44 -7.09 7.78
C ARG A 68 11.45 -6.04 7.33
N SER A 69 11.00 -5.00 6.64
CA SER A 69 11.86 -3.91 6.21
C SER A 69 12.02 -2.83 7.30
N PHE A 70 12.41 -1.62 6.91
CA PHE A 70 12.55 -0.44 7.77
C PHE A 70 12.02 0.82 7.05
N PRO A 71 11.59 1.87 7.78
CA PRO A 71 11.13 3.12 7.17
C PRO A 71 12.23 3.75 6.30
N GLY A 72 11.87 4.19 5.10
CA GLY A 72 12.78 4.73 4.10
C GLY A 72 13.51 3.70 3.25
N CYS A 73 13.27 2.41 3.45
CA CYS A 73 13.79 1.38 2.57
C CYS A 73 13.14 1.48 1.18
N LEU A 74 13.95 1.66 0.14
CA LEU A 74 13.51 1.58 -1.25
C LEU A 74 13.63 0.13 -1.74
N ILE A 75 12.50 -0.46 -2.12
CA ILE A 75 12.42 -1.84 -2.62
C ILE A 75 11.97 -1.82 -4.08
N LYS A 76 12.66 -2.57 -4.93
CA LYS A 76 12.26 -2.84 -6.31
C LYS A 76 11.29 -4.01 -6.32
N CYS A 77 10.06 -3.76 -6.72
CA CYS A 77 8.98 -4.73 -6.67
C CYS A 77 8.42 -5.05 -8.05
N ARG A 78 7.73 -6.18 -8.15
CA ARG A 78 6.77 -6.48 -9.22
C ARG A 78 5.35 -6.42 -8.66
N LEU A 79 4.42 -5.92 -9.47
CA LEU A 79 3.03 -5.79 -9.08
C LEU A 79 2.30 -7.14 -9.16
N LEU A 80 1.42 -7.39 -8.18
CA LEU A 80 0.44 -8.49 -8.21
C LEU A 80 -0.98 -8.00 -8.56
N GLY A 81 -1.30 -6.77 -8.18
CA GLY A 81 -2.61 -6.18 -8.43
C GLY A 81 -2.90 -5.05 -7.45
N ALA A 82 -4.16 -4.69 -7.32
CA ALA A 82 -4.62 -3.67 -6.39
C ALA A 82 -6.01 -4.02 -5.83
N ILE A 83 -6.20 -3.78 -4.54
CA ILE A 83 -7.53 -3.70 -3.93
C ILE A 83 -8.06 -2.33 -4.29
N ARG A 84 -9.13 -2.34 -5.08
CA ARG A 84 -9.84 -1.13 -5.44
C ARG A 84 -10.61 -0.63 -4.22
N ALA A 85 -10.47 0.63 -3.81
CA ALA A 85 -11.36 1.23 -2.80
C ALA A 85 -11.68 2.72 -2.97
N GLU A 86 -12.84 3.11 -2.47
CA GLU A 86 -13.19 4.51 -2.19
C GLU A 86 -12.97 4.80 -0.72
N GLN A 87 -12.39 5.96 -0.42
CA GLN A 87 -12.20 6.44 0.94
C GLN A 87 -12.99 7.72 1.14
N LYS A 88 -13.86 7.73 2.15
CA LYS A 88 -14.58 8.91 2.61
C LYS A 88 -13.92 9.47 3.86
N GLU A 89 -13.49 10.72 3.73
CA GLU A 89 -12.88 11.50 4.80
C GLU A 89 -13.91 12.03 5.80
N ARG A 90 -13.42 12.52 6.95
CA ARG A 90 -14.28 13.08 8.03
C ARG A 90 -15.12 14.27 7.56
N ASP A 91 -14.61 15.04 6.60
CA ASP A 91 -15.31 16.19 6.01
C ASP A 91 -16.36 15.76 4.97
N GLY A 92 -16.51 14.45 4.74
CA GLY A 92 -17.47 13.85 3.83
C GLY A 92 -16.98 13.73 2.39
N LYS A 93 -15.78 14.22 2.05
CA LYS A 93 -15.22 14.06 0.70
C LYS A 93 -14.86 12.60 0.46
N THR A 94 -15.18 12.12 -0.73
CA THR A 94 -14.82 10.78 -1.18
C THR A 94 -13.81 10.87 -2.32
N ALA A 95 -12.75 10.07 -2.25
CA ALA A 95 -11.75 9.95 -3.31
C ALA A 95 -11.42 8.48 -3.57
N ARG A 96 -10.90 8.21 -4.77
CA ARG A 96 -10.27 6.93 -5.09
C ARG A 96 -9.02 6.75 -4.25
N ASN A 97 -8.93 5.66 -3.51
CA ASN A 97 -7.73 5.34 -2.74
C ASN A 97 -7.45 3.82 -2.78
N ASP A 98 -6.83 3.39 -3.87
CA ASP A 98 -6.51 1.97 -4.09
C ASP A 98 -5.32 1.52 -3.26
N ARG A 99 -5.28 0.23 -2.93
CA ARG A 99 -4.16 -0.40 -2.21
C ARG A 99 -3.47 -1.37 -3.14
N TYR A 100 -2.33 -0.97 -3.69
CA TYR A 100 -1.53 -1.82 -4.56
C TYR A 100 -0.87 -2.93 -3.75
N ILE A 101 -0.63 -4.08 -4.37
CA ILE A 101 0.03 -5.23 -3.74
C ILE A 101 1.19 -5.65 -4.62
N ALA A 102 2.38 -5.73 -4.03
CA ALA A 102 3.60 -6.02 -4.75
C ALA A 102 4.49 -7.03 -3.99
N ILE A 103 5.40 -7.66 -4.73
CA ILE A 103 6.43 -8.56 -4.20
C ILE A 103 7.82 -8.02 -4.55
N PRO A 104 8.81 -8.05 -3.64
CA PRO A 104 10.18 -7.70 -3.97
C PRO A 104 10.76 -8.59 -5.08
N LEU A 105 11.40 -8.00 -6.09
CA LEU A 105 12.09 -8.77 -7.13
C LEU A 105 13.20 -9.68 -6.56
N ALA A 106 13.77 -9.30 -5.42
CA ALA A 106 14.80 -10.06 -4.72
C ALA A 106 14.25 -11.25 -3.91
N SER A 107 12.92 -11.35 -3.70
CA SER A 107 12.34 -12.43 -2.91
C SER A 107 12.52 -13.77 -3.60
N LYS A 108 13.16 -14.71 -2.90
CA LYS A 108 13.29 -16.10 -3.37
C LYS A 108 12.10 -16.94 -2.94
N ALA A 109 11.54 -16.64 -1.76
CA ALA A 109 10.39 -17.35 -1.21
C ALA A 109 9.11 -17.09 -2.00
N TYR A 110 8.96 -15.88 -2.53
CA TYR A 110 7.76 -15.46 -3.28
C TYR A 110 8.02 -15.33 -4.78
N LYS A 111 9.10 -15.89 -5.31
CA LYS A 111 9.49 -15.73 -6.72
C LYS A 111 8.41 -16.20 -7.70
N ASP A 112 7.72 -17.30 -7.38
CA ASP A 112 6.72 -17.96 -8.25
C ASP A 112 5.27 -17.54 -7.92
N VAL A 113 5.06 -16.62 -6.96
CA VAL A 113 3.73 -16.15 -6.59
C VAL A 113 3.26 -15.08 -7.55
N ASP A 114 2.32 -15.38 -8.44
CA ASP A 114 1.84 -14.46 -9.48
C ASP A 114 0.45 -13.87 -9.21
N ALA A 115 -0.28 -14.41 -8.24
CA ALA A 115 -1.62 -13.94 -7.85
C ALA A 115 -1.76 -13.81 -6.34
N VAL A 116 -2.65 -12.90 -5.91
CA VAL A 116 -3.06 -12.75 -4.51
C VAL A 116 -4.25 -13.69 -4.26
N SER A 117 -4.20 -14.48 -3.18
CA SER A 117 -5.33 -15.37 -2.86
C SER A 117 -6.57 -14.57 -2.44
N LEU A 118 -7.76 -15.09 -2.75
CA LEU A 118 -9.03 -14.47 -2.33
C LEU A 118 -9.12 -14.31 -0.80
N GLN A 119 -8.53 -15.23 -0.05
CA GLN A 119 -8.48 -15.14 1.40
C GLN A 119 -7.65 -13.94 1.86
N MET A 120 -6.47 -13.74 1.28
CA MET A 120 -5.61 -12.60 1.60
C MET A 120 -6.25 -11.27 1.20
N ILE A 121 -6.93 -11.22 0.05
CA ILE A 121 -7.68 -10.02 -0.37
C ILE A 121 -8.71 -9.64 0.69
N LYS A 122 -9.53 -10.59 1.14
CA LYS A 122 -10.55 -10.35 2.17
C LYS A 122 -9.96 -9.91 3.51
N GLU A 123 -8.85 -10.51 3.93
CA GLU A 123 -8.16 -10.13 5.16
C GLU A 123 -7.63 -8.69 5.10
N LEU A 124 -7.05 -8.29 3.97
CA LEU A 124 -6.59 -6.93 3.74
C LEU A 124 -7.74 -5.93 3.66
N GLU A 125 -8.84 -6.27 2.99
CA GLU A 125 -10.05 -5.45 2.95
C GLU A 125 -10.59 -5.19 4.37
N HIS A 126 -10.74 -6.24 5.19
CA HIS A 126 -11.16 -6.10 6.59
C HIS A 126 -10.19 -5.25 7.41
N PHE A 127 -8.88 -5.43 7.20
CA PHE A 127 -7.86 -4.62 7.87
C PHE A 127 -8.04 -3.14 7.55
N PHE A 128 -8.19 -2.76 6.27
CA PHE A 128 -8.32 -1.35 5.87
C PHE A 128 -9.67 -0.74 6.28
N ILE A 129 -10.76 -1.51 6.25
CA ILE A 129 -12.05 -1.07 6.80
C ILE A 129 -11.88 -0.70 8.28
N ALA A 130 -11.40 -1.64 9.09
CA ALA A 130 -11.22 -1.42 10.53
C ALA A 130 -10.23 -0.28 10.81
N TYR A 131 -9.14 -0.19 10.03
CA TYR A 131 -8.09 0.84 10.17
C TYR A 131 -8.66 2.25 10.01
N HIS A 132 -9.47 2.47 8.96
CA HIS A 132 -10.06 3.77 8.65
C HIS A 132 -11.22 4.12 9.59
N GLU A 133 -12.01 3.12 10.03
CA GLU A 133 -13.07 3.33 11.02
C GLU A 133 -12.52 3.88 12.34
N GLN A 134 -11.30 3.51 12.75
CA GLN A 134 -10.66 4.10 13.95
C GLN A 134 -10.47 5.61 13.84
N ASP A 135 -10.34 6.12 12.63
CA ASP A 135 -10.23 7.55 12.37
C ASP A 135 -11.58 8.19 12.04
N GLY A 136 -12.71 7.50 12.20
CA GLY A 136 -14.02 8.00 11.78
C GLY A 136 -14.12 8.25 10.27
N LYS A 137 -13.29 7.55 9.49
CA LYS A 137 -13.31 7.52 8.03
C LYS A 137 -14.01 6.25 7.56
N GLN A 138 -14.37 6.20 6.29
CA GLN A 138 -14.96 5.00 5.68
C GLN A 138 -14.07 4.55 4.52
N PHE A 139 -13.76 3.25 4.47
CA PHE A 139 -13.05 2.62 3.36
C PHE A 139 -13.95 1.55 2.75
N THR A 140 -14.28 1.68 1.47
CA THR A 140 -15.23 0.81 0.77
C THR A 140 -14.51 0.08 -0.36
N PRO A 141 -14.21 -1.23 -0.19
CA PRO A 141 -13.65 -2.04 -1.27
C PRO A 141 -14.62 -2.18 -2.45
N LEU A 142 -14.10 -2.05 -3.67
CA LEU A 142 -14.81 -2.23 -4.95
C LEU A 142 -14.29 -3.46 -5.73
N GLY A 143 -13.60 -4.37 -5.04
CA GLY A 143 -13.04 -5.62 -5.58
C GLY A 143 -11.55 -5.57 -5.89
N PHE A 144 -11.01 -6.66 -6.44
CA PHE A 144 -9.61 -6.78 -6.78
C PHE A 144 -9.37 -6.53 -8.28
N MET A 145 -8.22 -5.93 -8.60
CA MET A 145 -7.74 -5.70 -9.96
C MET A 145 -6.39 -6.37 -10.14
N GLU A 146 -6.28 -7.20 -11.18
CA GLU A 146 -5.05 -7.93 -11.52
C GLU A 146 -3.90 -6.99 -11.91
N ALA A 147 -2.67 -7.52 -11.87
CA ALA A 147 -1.43 -6.75 -12.08
C ALA A 147 -1.42 -5.89 -13.35
N ALA A 148 -1.80 -6.44 -14.50
CA ALA A 148 -1.71 -5.72 -15.78
C ALA A 148 -2.61 -4.46 -15.81
N PRO A 149 -3.93 -4.55 -15.59
CA PRO A 149 -4.79 -3.36 -15.55
C PRO A 149 -4.44 -2.43 -14.38
N ALA A 150 -4.01 -2.96 -13.22
CA ALA A 150 -3.58 -2.12 -12.10
C ALA A 150 -2.38 -1.26 -12.46
N TYR A 151 -1.39 -1.83 -13.18
CA TYR A 151 -0.22 -1.09 -13.62
C TYR A 151 -0.59 0.08 -14.55
N GLU A 152 -1.58 -0.08 -15.41
CA GLU A 152 -2.04 0.98 -16.33
C GLU A 152 -2.65 2.18 -15.61
N GLN A 153 -3.10 2.01 -14.36
CA GLN A 153 -3.63 3.12 -13.55
C GLN A 153 -2.54 3.93 -12.86
N ILE A 154 -1.30 3.42 -12.79
CA ILE A 154 -0.19 4.10 -12.15
C ILE A 154 0.31 5.22 -13.08
N LYS A 155 -0.05 6.45 -12.73
CA LYS A 155 0.45 7.64 -13.42
C LYS A 155 1.75 8.11 -12.78
N PHE A 156 2.82 8.09 -13.57
CA PHE A 156 4.07 8.78 -13.24
C PHE A 156 4.03 10.13 -13.96
N PRO A 157 3.84 11.27 -13.27
CA PRO A 157 3.99 12.58 -13.90
C PRO A 157 5.35 12.68 -14.60
N ASP A 158 5.35 13.28 -15.80
CA ASP A 158 6.58 13.56 -16.53
C ASP A 158 7.50 14.43 -15.65
N LYS A 159 8.80 14.07 -15.64
CA LYS A 159 9.84 14.71 -14.83
C LYS A 159 9.99 16.20 -15.11
#